data_AF-A0A3R6WA86-F1
#
_entry.id   AF-A0A3R6WA86-F1
#
_cell.length_a   1.000
_cell.length_b   1.000
_cell.length_c   1.000
_cell.angle_alpha   90.00
_cell.angle_beta   90.00
_cell.angle_gamma   90.00
#
_symmetry.space_group_name_H-M   'P 1'
#
loop_
_entity.id
_entity.type
_entity.pdbx_description
1 polymer ?
#
loop_
_entity_poly.entity_id
_entity_poly.type
_entity_poly.pdbx_seq_one_letter_code
_entity_poly.pdbx_strand_id
1 'polypeptide(L)'
;ADRMLAAAYAVGTPAAVSILTSYGKQRGLPGLLAKARAALKPPLPPSSSTPQPPLSPPPTTTTPPSTTSFKDDDDLDLHPYLNELVMIIQHSQTFERFMRGRQTHYVAHSPTTPHRRVVPTALLPSYNASDLNQCVQDLAGFYCSLEEQSLVFAAKKALALEEIRSVVLDTDQLVPLSSVVDEVFYVARLSGARALATGHVDSACAVLNVVATLVQSTVGDVFKSRVQNNVWKDGASGGFGGAALGLLATFTPKQLRDHMATTLGKTKGLTSPPTSNPRSSASALGGKGGMPALVLAPPVTMNSLDAVGQYLAQLQASFEAQVASTFPDQPPRLEETASEFKALLLTCHDSVVMDLLQPKVSATAAPLFKRVSYDLSDDQFTFNEANDPFAHVLVQTVAASVEPFGAHLSRANFVMLMEGVAEGVADAVDAMIGTKTFNQLGAMQLDKEVRVLAACFGDKCHHSPRHDHTFAPLRQTALVLNVDSPEDVVEIFGRPTKGVEWKLSKQRVVDLMHLRVDFSTAAVAAVKF
;
A
#
# COMPACT_ATOMS: atom_id res chain seq x y z
N ALA A 1 -47.53 34.08 -1.70
CA ALA A 1 -46.51 33.03 -1.58
C ALA A 1 -45.30 33.54 -0.78
N ASP A 2 -44.61 34.58 -1.24
CA ASP A 2 -43.39 35.13 -0.60
C ASP A 2 -43.52 35.48 0.88
N ARG A 3 -44.59 36.21 1.25
CA ARG A 3 -44.86 36.55 2.66
C ARG A 3 -45.14 35.33 3.53
N MET A 4 -45.77 34.29 2.97
CA MET A 4 -46.04 33.05 3.69
C MET A 4 -44.75 32.23 3.88
N LEU A 5 -43.86 32.21 2.88
CA LEU A 5 -42.55 31.55 2.98
C LEU A 5 -41.70 32.21 4.08
N ALA A 6 -41.62 33.56 4.08
CA ALA A 6 -40.89 34.31 5.09
C ALA A 6 -41.50 34.14 6.49
N ALA A 7 -42.82 34.15 6.63
CA ALA A 7 -43.50 33.92 7.90
C ALA A 7 -43.30 32.50 8.43
N ALA A 8 -43.38 31.48 7.56
CA ALA A 8 -43.14 30.09 7.94
C ALA A 8 -41.70 29.88 8.41
N TYR A 9 -40.72 30.49 7.72
CA TYR A 9 -39.32 30.46 8.14
C TYR A 9 -39.11 31.18 9.48
N ALA A 10 -39.66 32.38 9.65
CA ALA A 10 -39.52 33.16 10.88
C ALA A 10 -40.14 32.48 12.11
N VAL A 11 -41.24 31.73 11.95
CA VAL A 11 -41.90 30.99 13.04
C VAL A 11 -41.20 29.65 13.31
N GLY A 12 -40.77 28.95 12.27
CA GLY A 12 -40.18 27.61 12.39
C GLY A 12 -38.75 27.61 12.94
N THR A 13 -37.92 28.58 12.52
CA THR A 13 -36.49 28.64 12.85
C THR A 13 -36.22 28.69 14.36
N PRO A 14 -36.86 29.55 15.17
CA PRO A 14 -36.61 29.59 16.62
C PRO A 14 -36.99 28.29 17.35
N ALA A 15 -38.09 27.65 16.94
CA ALA A 15 -38.53 26.38 17.50
C ALA A 15 -37.53 25.25 17.19
N ALA A 16 -37.06 25.19 15.94
CA ALA A 16 -36.03 24.23 15.53
C ALA A 16 -34.73 24.42 16.33
N VAL A 17 -34.24 25.66 16.46
CA VAL A 17 -33.03 25.98 17.25
C VAL A 17 -33.19 25.56 18.72
N SER A 18 -34.35 25.79 19.33
CA SER A 18 -34.63 25.38 20.71
C SER A 18 -34.57 23.86 20.88
N ILE A 19 -35.14 23.10 19.94
CA ILE A 19 -35.11 21.63 19.93
C ILE A 19 -33.68 21.11 19.78
N LEU A 20 -32.92 21.62 18.82
CA LEU A 20 -31.53 21.22 18.57
C LEU A 20 -30.62 21.54 19.77
N THR A 21 -30.79 22.71 20.37
CA THR A 21 -30.05 23.11 21.58
C THR A 21 -30.38 22.19 22.76
N SER A 22 -31.65 21.82 22.91
CA SER A 22 -32.10 20.91 23.97
C SER A 22 -31.54 19.51 23.76
N TYR A 23 -31.53 19.02 22.52
CA TYR A 23 -30.90 17.75 22.14
C TYR A 23 -29.42 17.71 22.52
N GLY A 24 -28.64 18.74 22.14
CA GLY A 24 -27.21 18.81 22.45
C GLY A 24 -26.91 18.77 23.95
N LYS A 25 -27.77 19.40 24.77
CA LYS A 25 -27.69 19.37 26.24
C LYS A 25 -28.06 18.01 26.82
N GLN A 26 -29.16 17.41 26.35
CA GLN A 26 -29.64 16.11 26.84
C GLN A 26 -28.66 14.97 26.54
N ARG A 27 -28.03 14.99 25.36
CA ARG A 27 -27.00 14.01 24.96
C ARG A 27 -25.64 14.30 25.58
N GLY A 28 -25.43 15.48 26.16
CA GLY A 28 -24.16 15.85 26.77
C GLY A 28 -22.99 15.76 25.80
N LEU A 29 -23.16 16.22 24.55
CA LEU A 29 -22.15 16.09 23.48
C LEU A 29 -20.74 16.58 23.90
N PRO A 30 -20.59 17.69 24.66
CA PRO A 30 -19.26 18.09 25.16
C PRO A 30 -18.64 17.06 26.11
N GLY A 31 -19.46 16.45 26.97
CA GLY A 31 -19.01 15.41 27.89
C GLY A 31 -18.67 14.10 27.18
N LEU A 32 -19.45 13.72 26.16
CA LEU A 32 -19.16 12.57 25.31
C LEU A 32 -17.83 12.73 24.58
N LEU A 33 -17.60 13.90 23.99
CA LEU A 33 -16.37 14.22 23.28
C LEU A 33 -15.15 14.27 24.23
N ALA A 34 -15.31 14.79 25.45
CA ALA A 34 -14.26 14.75 26.46
C ALA A 34 -13.91 13.31 26.86
N LYS A 35 -14.93 12.43 27.03
CA LYS A 35 -14.72 11.00 27.29
C LYS A 35 -14.02 10.30 26.14
N ALA A 36 -14.45 10.53 24.90
CA ALA A 36 -13.83 9.95 23.71
C ALA A 36 -12.34 10.34 23.59
N ARG A 37 -12.02 11.62 23.80
CA ARG A 37 -10.63 12.11 23.82
C ARG A 37 -9.81 11.50 24.97
N ALA A 38 -10.42 11.35 26.15
CA ALA A 38 -9.76 10.75 27.30
C ALA A 38 -9.42 9.26 27.07
N ALA A 39 -10.31 8.51 26.44
CA ALA A 39 -10.10 7.11 26.09
C ALA A 39 -8.93 6.91 25.09
N LEU A 40 -8.62 7.93 24.29
CA LEU A 40 -7.56 7.87 23.29
C LEU A 40 -6.15 8.19 23.83
N LYS A 41 -6.05 8.80 25.03
CA LYS A 41 -4.79 9.21 25.67
C LYS A 41 -4.13 8.00 26.36
N PRO A 42 -2.82 7.74 26.16
CA PRO A 42 -2.14 6.67 26.87
C PRO A 42 -2.21 6.90 28.39
N PRO A 43 -2.27 5.84 29.22
CA PRO A 43 -2.29 6.00 30.67
C PRO A 43 -1.00 6.73 31.09
N LEU A 44 -1.15 7.84 31.82
CA LEU A 44 -0.02 8.53 32.43
C LEU A 44 0.72 7.54 33.34
N PRO A 45 2.07 7.51 33.33
CA PRO A 45 2.81 6.74 34.32
C PRO A 45 2.41 7.26 35.72
N PRO A 46 2.23 6.38 36.72
CA PRO A 46 1.87 6.83 38.06
C PRO A 46 2.97 7.75 38.57
N SER A 47 2.62 9.02 38.79
CA SER A 47 3.47 9.98 39.48
C SER A 47 3.79 9.43 40.86
N SER A 48 5.08 9.16 41.07
CA SER A 48 5.66 8.79 42.35
C SER A 48 5.41 9.88 43.40
N SER A 49 4.44 9.66 44.28
CA SER A 49 4.41 10.31 45.59
C SER A 49 3.44 9.59 46.52
N THR A 50 3.94 8.58 47.24
CA THR A 50 3.42 8.28 48.58
C THR A 50 4.56 7.65 49.40
N PRO A 51 4.83 8.13 50.64
CA PRO A 51 5.95 7.64 51.42
C PRO A 51 5.64 6.25 51.99
N GLN A 52 6.62 5.34 51.93
CA GLN A 52 6.58 4.06 52.65
C GLN A 52 6.51 4.27 54.18
N PRO A 53 5.85 3.36 54.90
CA PRO A 53 6.28 2.94 56.22
C PRO A 53 6.75 1.45 56.23
N PRO A 54 7.51 1.02 57.26
CA PRO A 54 8.52 -0.02 57.11
C PRO A 54 8.07 -1.47 57.43
N LEU A 55 8.93 -2.38 56.96
CA LEU A 55 9.01 -3.85 57.03
C LEU A 55 8.54 -4.55 58.32
N SER A 56 7.86 -5.71 58.14
CA SER A 56 7.86 -6.92 59.03
C SER A 56 7.10 -8.12 58.39
N PRO A 57 7.29 -9.40 58.82
CA PRO A 57 7.48 -10.58 57.93
C PRO A 57 6.30 -11.61 57.88
N PRO A 58 6.39 -12.77 57.15
CA PRO A 58 5.26 -13.55 56.57
C PRO A 58 4.77 -14.66 57.55
N PRO A 59 3.62 -15.40 57.36
CA PRO A 59 3.48 -16.39 56.27
C PRO A 59 2.04 -16.86 55.85
N THR A 60 2.04 -17.81 54.89
CA THR A 60 1.11 -18.95 54.65
C THR A 60 -0.20 -18.84 53.82
N THR A 61 -0.19 -19.69 52.77
CA THR A 61 -1.21 -20.67 52.31
C THR A 61 -2.35 -20.29 51.33
N THR A 62 -2.19 -20.82 50.10
CA THR A 62 -3.14 -21.60 49.26
C THR A 62 -4.48 -21.02 48.83
N THR A 63 -4.66 -20.78 47.51
CA THR A 63 -5.70 -21.37 46.61
C THR A 63 -5.57 -20.82 45.16
N PRO A 64 -6.06 -21.53 44.12
CA PRO A 64 -5.61 -21.40 42.72
C PRO A 64 -6.25 -20.22 41.97
N PRO A 65 -5.65 -19.72 40.87
CA PRO A 65 -6.26 -18.65 40.08
C PRO A 65 -7.43 -19.20 39.27
N SER A 66 -8.64 -18.77 39.63
CA SER A 66 -9.79 -18.81 38.72
C SER A 66 -9.50 -17.92 37.52
N THR A 67 -9.58 -18.50 36.34
CA THR A 67 -9.61 -17.87 35.02
C THR A 67 -10.41 -16.56 35.04
N THR A 68 -9.71 -15.43 35.10
CA THR A 68 -10.31 -14.12 34.83
C THR A 68 -10.52 -14.03 33.33
N SER A 69 -11.75 -14.37 32.91
CA SER A 69 -12.35 -13.85 31.69
C SER A 69 -12.04 -12.36 31.57
N PHE A 70 -11.56 -11.96 30.39
CA PHE A 70 -11.55 -10.55 29.96
C PHE A 70 -12.88 -9.92 30.37
N LYS A 71 -12.85 -8.98 31.32
CA LYS A 71 -14.01 -8.11 31.54
C LYS A 71 -14.07 -7.16 30.36
N ASP A 72 -15.15 -7.25 29.61
CA ASP A 72 -15.61 -6.21 28.69
C ASP A 72 -15.86 -4.94 29.52
N ASP A 73 -14.83 -4.11 29.71
CA ASP A 73 -15.01 -2.74 30.19
C ASP A 73 -15.51 -1.91 29.00
N ASP A 74 -16.78 -1.49 29.06
CA ASP A 74 -17.53 -0.60 28.16
C ASP A 74 -16.69 0.12 27.07
N ASP A 75 -16.49 -0.54 25.92
CA ASP A 75 -16.06 0.12 24.68
C ASP A 75 -17.15 1.16 24.33
N LEU A 76 -16.85 2.45 24.54
CA LEU A 76 -17.77 3.55 24.22
C LEU A 76 -18.14 3.47 22.74
N ASP A 77 -19.36 3.04 22.41
CA ASP A 77 -19.83 2.97 21.03
C ASP A 77 -20.31 4.34 20.54
N LEU A 78 -19.53 4.96 19.65
CA LEU A 78 -19.83 6.28 19.08
C LEU A 78 -20.83 6.19 17.91
N HIS A 79 -21.03 5.02 17.30
CA HIS A 79 -21.83 4.89 16.06
C HIS A 79 -23.28 5.37 16.21
N PRO A 80 -24.02 5.05 17.30
CA PRO A 80 -25.39 5.52 17.47
C PRO A 80 -25.48 7.05 17.49
N TYR A 81 -24.57 7.72 18.21
CA TYR A 81 -24.53 9.17 18.32
C TYR A 81 -24.19 9.84 16.98
N LEU A 82 -23.25 9.27 16.23
CA LEU A 82 -22.88 9.76 14.90
C LEU A 82 -24.04 9.65 13.92
N ASN A 83 -24.79 8.54 13.96
CA ASN A 83 -25.98 8.35 13.11
C ASN A 83 -27.10 9.34 13.49
N GLU A 84 -27.35 9.58 14.78
CA GLU A 84 -28.32 10.60 15.22
C GLU A 84 -27.93 12.00 14.71
N LEU A 85 -26.66 12.40 14.88
CA LEU A 85 -26.17 13.70 14.41
C LEU A 85 -26.28 13.86 12.90
N VAL A 86 -25.95 12.81 12.13
CA VAL A 86 -26.04 12.85 10.66
C VAL A 86 -27.47 13.04 10.19
N MET A 87 -28.43 12.32 10.78
CA MET A 87 -29.84 12.50 10.43
C MET A 87 -30.32 13.92 10.73
N ILE A 88 -29.91 14.49 11.87
CA ILE A 88 -30.27 15.86 12.25
C ILE A 88 -29.69 16.89 11.29
N ILE A 89 -28.39 16.76 10.96
CA ILE A 89 -27.71 17.67 10.03
C ILE A 89 -28.32 17.55 8.64
N GLN A 90 -28.49 16.32 8.14
CA GLN A 90 -29.08 16.03 6.83
C GLN A 90 -30.49 16.62 6.69
N HIS A 91 -31.33 16.45 7.71
CA HIS A 91 -32.70 16.97 7.69
C HIS A 91 -32.69 18.51 7.66
N SER A 92 -31.83 19.14 8.46
CA SER A 92 -31.70 20.60 8.52
C SER A 92 -31.17 21.19 7.21
N GLN A 93 -30.19 20.53 6.58
CA GLN A 93 -29.65 20.90 5.27
C GLN A 93 -30.69 20.74 4.15
N THR A 94 -31.46 19.66 4.18
CA THR A 94 -32.55 19.43 3.22
C THR A 94 -33.63 20.50 3.35
N PHE A 95 -33.97 20.89 4.58
CA PHE A 95 -34.92 21.97 4.85
C PHE A 95 -34.41 23.32 4.30
N GLU A 96 -33.16 23.70 4.57
CA GLU A 96 -32.56 24.93 4.04
C GLU A 96 -32.55 24.96 2.51
N ARG A 97 -32.12 23.87 1.87
CA ARG A 97 -32.13 23.73 0.40
C ARG A 97 -33.55 23.86 -0.16
N PHE A 98 -34.54 23.24 0.49
CA PHE A 98 -35.94 23.34 0.09
C PHE A 98 -36.48 24.77 0.20
N MET A 99 -36.26 25.44 1.34
CA MET A 99 -36.74 26.81 1.57
C MET A 99 -36.12 27.80 0.58
N ARG A 100 -34.82 27.65 0.28
CA ARG A 100 -34.12 28.46 -0.72
C ARG A 100 -34.56 28.14 -2.14
N GLY A 101 -34.73 26.87 -2.49
CA GLY A 101 -35.27 26.47 -3.79
C GLY A 101 -36.66 27.05 -4.04
N ARG A 102 -37.52 27.08 -3.01
CA ARG A 102 -38.83 27.74 -3.06
C ARG A 102 -38.71 29.25 -3.21
N GLN A 103 -37.79 29.90 -2.49
CA GLN A 103 -37.52 31.33 -2.67
C GLN A 103 -37.13 31.65 -4.11
N THR A 104 -36.18 30.92 -4.70
CA THR A 104 -35.75 31.09 -6.09
C THR A 104 -36.92 30.88 -7.06
N HIS A 105 -37.73 29.83 -6.85
CA HIS A 105 -38.90 29.57 -7.67
C HIS A 105 -39.91 30.72 -7.63
N TYR A 106 -40.24 31.24 -6.45
CA TYR A 106 -41.22 32.33 -6.35
C TYR A 106 -40.68 33.67 -6.87
N VAL A 107 -39.39 33.95 -6.66
CA VAL A 107 -38.72 35.12 -7.26
C VAL A 107 -38.77 35.05 -8.79
N ALA A 108 -38.51 33.88 -9.38
CA ALA A 108 -38.55 33.68 -10.83
C ALA A 108 -39.96 33.80 -11.43
N HIS A 109 -41.01 33.47 -10.67
CA HIS A 109 -42.41 33.49 -11.13
C HIS A 109 -43.20 34.70 -10.60
N SER A 110 -42.53 35.71 -10.03
CA SER A 110 -43.17 36.92 -9.53
C SER A 110 -43.58 37.83 -10.69
N PRO A 111 -44.86 38.24 -10.83
CA PRO A 111 -45.31 39.11 -11.91
C PRO A 111 -44.70 40.51 -11.72
N THR A 112 -43.75 40.86 -12.58
CA THR A 112 -43.10 42.18 -12.59
C THR A 112 -44.11 43.28 -12.94
N THR A 113 -44.31 44.24 -12.02
CA THR A 113 -44.85 45.56 -12.38
C THR A 113 -43.66 46.46 -12.77
N PRO A 114 -43.68 47.16 -13.93
CA PRO A 114 -42.48 47.70 -14.58
C PRO A 114 -41.83 48.92 -13.89
N HIS A 115 -42.24 49.30 -12.68
CA HIS A 115 -41.75 50.52 -12.01
C HIS A 115 -41.03 50.33 -10.67
N ARG A 116 -40.68 49.11 -10.27
CA ARG A 116 -39.92 48.90 -9.03
C ARG A 116 -38.51 48.37 -9.30
N ARG A 117 -37.58 49.30 -9.60
CA ARG A 117 -36.14 49.10 -9.34
C ARG A 117 -35.95 48.97 -7.83
N VAL A 118 -36.23 47.80 -7.27
CA VAL A 118 -35.80 47.44 -5.91
C VAL A 118 -34.90 46.23 -6.09
N VAL A 119 -33.64 46.41 -5.70
CA VAL A 119 -32.63 45.38 -5.46
C VAL A 119 -33.33 44.11 -4.96
N PRO A 120 -33.06 42.90 -5.49
CA PRO A 120 -33.68 41.68 -4.99
C PRO A 120 -33.28 41.54 -3.52
N THR A 121 -34.14 42.00 -2.62
CA THR A 121 -33.88 41.94 -1.19
C THR A 121 -34.15 40.48 -0.85
N ALA A 122 -33.10 39.73 -0.53
CA ALA A 122 -33.24 38.33 -0.15
C ALA A 122 -34.32 38.24 0.95
N LEU A 123 -35.42 37.53 0.66
CA LEU A 123 -36.58 37.40 1.56
C LEU A 123 -36.24 36.57 2.80
N LEU A 124 -35.24 35.70 2.69
CA LEU A 124 -34.65 34.95 3.77
C LEU A 124 -33.29 35.56 4.14
N PRO A 125 -32.87 35.48 5.42
CA PRO A 125 -31.50 35.79 5.81
C PRO A 125 -30.48 35.06 4.93
N SER A 126 -29.30 35.66 4.77
CA SER A 126 -28.18 34.95 4.13
C SER A 126 -27.94 33.63 4.85
N TYR A 127 -27.46 32.62 4.12
CA TYR A 127 -27.24 31.27 4.66
C TYR A 127 -26.38 31.27 5.94
N ASN A 128 -25.39 32.15 5.97
CA ASN A 128 -24.47 32.28 7.10
C ASN A 128 -25.04 33.14 8.26
N ALA A 129 -26.20 33.78 8.08
CA ALA A 129 -26.83 34.63 9.09
C ALA A 129 -28.08 34.00 9.73
N SER A 130 -28.50 32.82 9.30
CA SER A 130 -29.64 32.12 9.93
C SER A 130 -29.21 31.41 11.21
N ASP A 131 -29.93 31.65 12.31
CA ASP A 131 -29.69 31.01 13.61
C ASP A 131 -29.73 29.47 13.55
N LEU A 132 -30.58 28.91 12.68
CA LEU A 132 -30.64 27.47 12.44
C LEU A 132 -29.32 26.94 11.85
N ASN A 133 -28.77 27.61 10.84
CA ASN A 133 -27.50 27.20 10.24
C ASN A 133 -26.35 27.34 11.24
N GLN A 134 -26.31 28.38 12.07
CA GLN A 134 -25.30 28.50 13.13
C GLN A 134 -25.39 27.33 14.14
N CYS A 135 -26.60 26.96 14.55
CA CYS A 135 -26.81 25.82 15.44
C CYS A 135 -26.39 24.49 14.78
N VAL A 136 -26.67 24.31 13.49
CA VAL A 136 -26.25 23.14 12.71
C VAL A 136 -24.73 23.10 12.52
N GLN A 137 -24.07 24.25 12.34
CA GLN A 137 -22.61 24.35 12.29
C GLN A 137 -21.95 23.90 13.60
N ASP A 138 -22.53 24.28 14.75
CA ASP A 138 -22.03 23.83 16.06
C ASP A 138 -22.17 22.30 16.20
N LEU A 139 -23.32 21.73 15.81
CA LEU A 139 -23.55 20.28 15.80
C LEU A 139 -22.64 19.55 14.82
N ALA A 140 -22.39 20.14 13.64
CA ALA A 140 -21.44 19.67 12.65
C ALA A 140 -20.01 19.63 13.20
N GLY A 141 -19.60 20.62 13.99
CA GLY A 141 -18.30 20.62 14.67
C GLY A 141 -18.15 19.47 15.67
N PHE A 142 -19.20 19.18 16.45
CA PHE A 142 -19.23 18.01 17.34
C PHE A 142 -19.20 16.70 16.55
N TYR A 143 -19.97 16.60 15.47
CA TYR A 143 -19.98 15.44 14.57
C TYR A 143 -18.57 15.17 14.02
N CYS A 144 -17.92 16.15 13.39
CA CYS A 144 -16.59 15.98 12.81
C CYS A 144 -15.57 15.52 13.86
N SER A 145 -15.62 16.10 15.05
CA SER A 145 -14.71 15.73 16.15
C SER A 145 -14.96 14.30 16.66
N LEU A 146 -16.22 13.88 16.79
CA LEU A 146 -16.56 12.52 17.22
C LEU A 146 -16.21 11.49 16.13
N GLU A 147 -16.40 11.86 14.87
CA GLU A 147 -16.05 11.06 13.70
C GLU A 147 -14.55 10.77 13.66
N GLU A 148 -13.73 11.80 13.90
CA GLU A 148 -12.28 11.67 14.03
C GLU A 148 -11.89 10.69 15.16
N GLN A 149 -12.47 10.84 16.35
CA GLN A 149 -12.16 9.94 17.47
C GLN A 149 -12.57 8.49 17.16
N SER A 150 -13.74 8.29 16.53
CA SER A 150 -14.22 6.97 16.12
C SER A 150 -13.27 6.30 15.11
N LEU A 151 -12.81 7.07 14.13
CA LEU A 151 -11.86 6.60 13.12
C LEU A 151 -10.52 6.19 13.75
N VAL A 152 -9.97 7.02 14.64
CA VAL A 152 -8.69 6.71 15.29
C VAL A 152 -8.81 5.51 16.23
N PHE A 153 -9.91 5.38 16.97
CA PHE A 153 -10.16 4.20 17.81
C PHE A 153 -10.23 2.93 16.98
N ALA A 154 -10.99 2.96 15.88
CA ALA A 154 -11.11 1.83 14.97
C ALA A 154 -9.76 1.46 14.35
N ALA A 155 -8.96 2.44 13.93
CA ALA A 155 -7.65 2.18 13.33
C ALA A 155 -6.65 1.60 14.34
N LYS A 156 -6.63 2.11 15.59
CA LYS A 156 -5.84 1.52 16.68
C LYS A 156 -6.25 0.08 17.00
N LYS A 157 -7.57 -0.19 17.02
CA LYS A 157 -8.12 -1.53 17.24
C LYS A 157 -7.76 -2.47 16.10
N ALA A 158 -7.81 -2.00 14.84
CA ALA A 158 -7.39 -2.77 13.68
C ALA A 158 -5.90 -3.15 13.76
N LEU A 159 -5.02 -2.23 14.18
CA LEU A 159 -3.60 -2.52 14.39
C LEU A 159 -3.35 -3.51 15.54
N ALA A 160 -4.13 -3.43 16.61
CA ALA A 160 -3.99 -4.34 17.74
C ALA A 160 -4.44 -5.77 17.43
N LEU A 161 -5.36 -5.93 16.48
CA LEU A 161 -5.96 -7.21 16.07
C LEU A 161 -5.53 -7.60 14.65
N GLU A 162 -4.35 -7.16 14.23
CA GLU A 162 -3.84 -7.47 12.91
C GLU A 162 -3.59 -8.97 12.74
N GLU A 163 -4.07 -9.50 11.62
CA GLU A 163 -3.94 -10.89 11.22
C GLU A 163 -3.57 -10.97 9.73
N ILE A 164 -2.95 -12.08 9.32
CA ILE A 164 -2.70 -12.36 7.90
C ILE A 164 -3.99 -12.90 7.31
N ARG A 165 -4.54 -12.18 6.32
CA ARG A 165 -5.74 -12.58 5.57
C ARG A 165 -5.38 -12.94 4.15
N SER A 166 -6.04 -13.92 3.57
CA SER A 166 -5.91 -14.26 2.16
C SER A 166 -7.05 -13.70 1.33
N VAL A 167 -6.71 -13.06 0.21
CA VAL A 167 -7.67 -12.52 -0.75
C VAL A 167 -7.31 -13.01 -2.15
N VAL A 168 -8.32 -13.23 -2.98
CA VAL A 168 -8.16 -13.50 -4.41
C VAL A 168 -8.17 -12.16 -5.12
N LEU A 169 -6.99 -11.69 -5.53
CA LEU A 169 -6.83 -10.40 -6.22
C LEU A 169 -6.98 -10.56 -7.74
N ASP A 170 -6.43 -11.63 -8.34
CA ASP A 170 -6.58 -11.96 -9.76
C ASP A 170 -6.18 -13.42 -10.07
N THR A 171 -6.88 -14.05 -11.03
CA THR A 171 -6.59 -15.41 -11.54
C THR A 171 -6.45 -16.51 -10.47
N ASP A 172 -7.49 -16.77 -9.67
CA ASP A 172 -7.62 -17.94 -8.77
C ASP A 172 -6.47 -18.15 -7.74
N GLN A 173 -5.51 -17.21 -7.68
CA GLN A 173 -4.36 -17.22 -6.80
C GLN A 173 -4.74 -16.51 -5.51
N LEU A 174 -4.50 -17.21 -4.42
CA LEU A 174 -4.74 -16.75 -3.08
C LEU A 174 -3.52 -15.98 -2.58
N VAL A 175 -3.69 -14.69 -2.32
CA VAL A 175 -2.61 -13.77 -1.99
C VAL A 175 -2.77 -13.29 -0.53
N PRO A 176 -1.74 -13.42 0.33
CA PRO A 176 -1.78 -12.94 1.70
C PRO A 176 -1.63 -11.42 1.77
N LEU A 177 -2.42 -10.81 2.64
CA LEU A 177 -2.54 -9.39 2.94
C LEU A 177 -2.62 -9.20 4.47
N SER A 178 -2.34 -7.99 4.93
CA SER A 178 -2.66 -7.58 6.30
C SER A 178 -4.14 -7.24 6.40
N SER A 179 -4.82 -7.80 7.41
CA SER A 179 -6.21 -7.45 7.71
C SER A 179 -6.41 -5.96 8.03
N VAL A 180 -5.36 -5.26 8.49
CA VAL A 180 -5.41 -3.82 8.80
C VAL A 180 -5.87 -3.00 7.59
N VAL A 181 -5.46 -3.40 6.38
CA VAL A 181 -5.86 -2.70 5.15
C VAL A 181 -7.38 -2.77 4.99
N ASP A 182 -7.97 -3.95 5.06
CA ASP A 182 -9.42 -4.11 4.93
C ASP A 182 -10.18 -3.36 6.02
N GLU A 183 -9.77 -3.49 7.29
CA GLU A 183 -10.48 -2.92 8.42
C GLU A 183 -10.43 -1.38 8.42
N VAL A 184 -9.26 -0.78 8.14
CA VAL A 184 -9.11 0.68 8.07
C VAL A 184 -9.89 1.25 6.89
N PHE A 185 -9.84 0.62 5.71
CA PHE A 185 -10.57 1.09 4.54
C PHE A 185 -12.08 0.88 4.67
N TYR A 186 -12.53 -0.17 5.36
CA TYR A 186 -13.93 -0.37 5.68
C TYR A 186 -14.50 0.79 6.50
N VAL A 187 -13.81 1.17 7.59
CA VAL A 187 -14.25 2.26 8.46
C VAL A 187 -14.11 3.62 7.78
N ALA A 188 -13.04 3.85 7.00
CA ALA A 188 -12.86 5.05 6.19
C ALA A 188 -14.02 5.25 5.19
N ARG A 189 -14.43 4.19 4.49
CA ARG A 189 -15.57 4.22 3.56
C ARG A 189 -16.88 4.53 4.28
N LEU A 190 -17.12 3.90 5.43
CA LEU A 190 -18.33 4.15 6.22
C LEU A 190 -18.38 5.61 6.70
N SER A 191 -17.27 6.11 7.22
CA SER A 191 -17.12 7.48 7.70
C SER A 191 -17.34 8.53 6.61
N GLY A 192 -16.69 8.36 5.45
CA GLY A 192 -16.85 9.28 4.32
C GLY A 192 -18.26 9.23 3.73
N ALA A 193 -18.86 8.05 3.57
CA ALA A 193 -20.24 7.93 3.11
C ALA A 193 -21.23 8.63 4.06
N ARG A 194 -21.03 8.46 5.37
CA ARG A 194 -21.82 9.13 6.41
C ARG A 194 -21.64 10.66 6.37
N ALA A 195 -20.41 11.14 6.17
CA ALA A 195 -20.13 12.57 6.05
C ALA A 195 -20.78 13.18 4.81
N LEU A 196 -20.75 12.48 3.67
CA LEU A 196 -21.42 12.92 2.44
C LEU A 196 -22.94 12.91 2.60
N ALA A 197 -23.50 11.94 3.32
CA ALA A 197 -24.93 11.87 3.61
C ALA A 197 -25.45 13.06 4.44
N THR A 198 -24.59 13.75 5.21
CA THR A 198 -24.99 14.97 5.95
C THR A 198 -25.46 16.09 5.03
N GLY A 199 -25.03 16.11 3.77
CA GLY A 199 -25.30 17.22 2.86
C GLY A 199 -24.67 18.56 3.30
N HIS A 200 -23.78 18.56 4.30
CA HIS A 200 -23.08 19.75 4.77
C HIS A 200 -21.67 19.78 4.18
N VAL A 201 -21.34 20.78 3.37
CA VAL A 201 -20.06 20.86 2.64
C VAL A 201 -18.87 20.85 3.61
N ASP A 202 -18.91 21.69 4.65
CA ASP A 202 -17.77 21.80 5.57
C ASP A 202 -17.53 20.50 6.38
N SER A 203 -18.60 19.81 6.81
CA SER A 203 -18.49 18.52 7.50
C SER A 203 -17.93 17.44 6.58
N ALA A 204 -18.40 17.39 5.32
CA ALA A 204 -17.89 16.46 4.33
C ALA A 204 -16.40 16.72 4.06
N CYS A 205 -16.00 17.97 3.82
CA CYS A 205 -14.59 18.35 3.66
C CYS A 205 -13.75 17.95 4.88
N ALA A 206 -14.21 18.28 6.10
CA ALA A 206 -13.45 18.01 7.31
C ALA A 206 -13.24 16.51 7.53
N VAL A 207 -14.30 15.70 7.40
CA VAL A 207 -14.20 14.25 7.61
C VAL A 207 -13.41 13.56 6.50
N LEU A 208 -13.55 13.96 5.24
CA LEU A 208 -12.75 13.39 4.15
C LEU A 208 -11.26 13.69 4.33
N ASN A 209 -10.90 14.88 4.80
CA ASN A 209 -9.51 15.20 5.15
C ASN A 209 -9.03 14.34 6.32
N VAL A 210 -9.86 14.16 7.35
CA VAL A 210 -9.54 13.24 8.47
C VAL A 210 -9.34 11.81 7.97
N VAL A 211 -10.15 11.33 7.03
CA VAL A 211 -9.97 10.01 6.41
C VAL A 211 -8.64 9.92 5.67
N ALA A 212 -8.29 10.92 4.84
CA ALA A 212 -7.02 10.96 4.13
C ALA A 212 -5.83 10.95 5.10
N THR A 213 -5.85 11.82 6.12
CA THR A 213 -4.81 11.91 7.15
C THR A 213 -4.73 10.61 7.97
N LEU A 214 -5.85 9.96 8.29
CA LEU A 214 -5.85 8.70 9.02
C LEU A 214 -5.19 7.59 8.21
N VAL A 215 -5.53 7.46 6.93
CA VAL A 215 -4.91 6.47 6.05
C VAL A 215 -3.40 6.74 5.94
N GLN A 216 -3.00 7.99 5.71
CA GLN A 216 -1.59 8.36 5.61
C GLN A 216 -0.82 8.13 6.91
N SER A 217 -1.32 8.60 8.05
CA SER A 217 -0.64 8.46 9.34
C SER A 217 -0.70 7.03 9.88
N THR A 218 -1.83 6.34 9.76
CA THR A 218 -1.95 5.01 10.38
C THR A 218 -1.40 3.93 9.47
N VAL A 219 -1.86 3.87 8.22
CA VAL A 219 -1.40 2.86 7.26
C VAL A 219 0.00 3.24 6.80
N GLY A 220 0.22 4.49 6.38
CA GLY A 220 1.52 4.94 5.91
C GLY A 220 2.64 4.77 6.94
N ASP A 221 2.47 5.20 8.20
CA ASP A 221 3.54 5.04 9.21
C ASP A 221 3.82 3.58 9.55
N VAL A 222 2.79 2.73 9.61
CA VAL A 222 2.95 1.30 9.90
C VAL A 222 3.70 0.60 8.77
N PHE A 223 3.31 0.83 7.52
CA PHE A 223 4.00 0.23 6.38
C PHE A 223 5.39 0.83 6.17
N LYS A 224 5.57 2.14 6.40
CA LYS A 224 6.88 2.78 6.37
C LYS A 224 7.80 2.20 7.43
N SER A 225 7.30 1.99 8.65
CA SER A 225 8.03 1.33 9.73
C SER A 225 8.41 -0.11 9.34
N ARG A 226 7.52 -0.87 8.69
CA ARG A 226 7.84 -2.23 8.20
C ARG A 226 8.93 -2.25 7.14
N VAL A 227 8.85 -1.34 6.17
CA VAL A 227 9.84 -1.21 5.10
C VAL A 227 11.18 -0.74 5.66
N GLN A 228 11.20 0.25 6.57
CA GLN A 228 12.43 0.81 7.13
C GLN A 228 13.10 -0.08 8.17
N ASN A 229 12.31 -0.71 9.05
CA ASN A 229 12.81 -1.63 10.07
C ASN A 229 13.35 -2.94 9.46
N ASN A 230 13.19 -3.14 8.13
CA ASN A 230 13.98 -4.07 7.33
C ASN A 230 14.19 -5.43 7.99
N VAL A 231 13.10 -6.08 8.43
CA VAL A 231 13.19 -7.35 9.18
C VAL A 231 13.80 -8.50 8.34
N TRP A 232 13.98 -8.29 7.03
CA TRP A 232 14.70 -9.18 6.13
C TRP A 232 16.23 -8.94 6.08
N LYS A 233 16.78 -7.84 6.60
CA LYS A 233 18.24 -7.58 6.66
C LYS A 233 19.00 -8.54 7.59
N ASP A 234 18.36 -9.01 8.66
CA ASP A 234 18.91 -10.08 9.51
C ASP A 234 18.95 -11.45 8.81
N GLY A 235 18.53 -11.52 7.53
CA GLY A 235 18.67 -12.67 6.65
C GLY A 235 20.11 -13.03 6.30
N ALA A 236 21.08 -12.12 6.52
CA ALA A 236 22.51 -12.45 6.37
C ALA A 236 23.02 -13.43 7.46
N SER A 237 22.32 -13.56 8.58
CA SER A 237 22.66 -14.48 9.68
C SER A 237 21.66 -15.63 9.87
N GLY A 238 20.73 -15.83 8.93
CA GLY A 238 19.80 -16.97 8.95
C GLY A 238 18.74 -16.95 10.06
N GLY A 239 18.61 -15.87 10.84
CA GLY A 239 17.81 -15.88 12.07
C GLY A 239 16.33 -15.52 11.94
N PHE A 240 15.95 -14.55 11.09
CA PHE A 240 14.59 -13.97 11.16
C PHE A 240 13.89 -13.75 9.81
N GLY A 241 14.57 -13.21 8.78
CA GLY A 241 13.96 -13.01 7.46
C GLY A 241 13.56 -14.32 6.76
N GLY A 242 14.38 -15.37 6.94
CA GLY A 242 14.06 -16.74 6.50
C GLY A 242 12.98 -17.39 7.35
N ALA A 243 12.85 -17.02 8.63
CA ALA A 243 11.80 -17.52 9.51
C ALA A 243 10.42 -16.92 9.16
N ALA A 244 10.35 -15.65 8.79
CA ALA A 244 9.09 -15.03 8.34
C ALA A 244 8.62 -15.57 6.98
N LEU A 245 9.54 -15.76 6.02
CA LEU A 245 9.23 -16.46 4.77
C LEU A 245 8.92 -17.96 5.00
N GLY A 246 9.59 -18.59 5.96
CA GLY A 246 9.33 -19.96 6.39
C GLY A 246 7.97 -20.13 7.08
N LEU A 247 7.53 -19.15 7.87
CA LEU A 247 6.18 -19.07 8.42
C LEU A 247 5.15 -18.92 7.31
N LEU A 248 5.44 -18.17 6.25
CA LEU A 248 4.58 -18.12 5.08
C LEU A 248 4.56 -19.47 4.33
N ALA A 249 5.69 -20.17 4.28
CA ALA A 249 5.79 -21.52 3.71
C ALA A 249 4.99 -22.58 4.49
N THR A 250 4.68 -22.36 5.78
CA THR A 250 3.73 -23.23 6.51
C THR A 250 2.27 -22.93 6.18
N PHE A 251 1.95 -21.76 5.61
CA PHE A 251 0.63 -21.46 5.04
C PHE A 251 0.57 -21.92 3.58
N THR A 252 0.45 -23.22 3.36
CA THR A 252 0.29 -23.74 2.01
C THR A 252 -0.97 -23.17 1.33
N PRO A 253 -0.98 -22.95 0.01
CA PRO A 253 -2.16 -22.45 -0.71
C PRO A 253 -3.44 -23.29 -0.47
N LYS A 254 -3.30 -24.56 -0.10
CA LYS A 254 -4.39 -25.45 0.31
C LYS A 254 -4.98 -25.07 1.67
N GLN A 255 -4.15 -24.86 2.69
CA GLN A 255 -4.61 -24.35 4.00
C GLN A 255 -5.17 -22.94 3.90
N LEU A 256 -4.59 -22.11 3.03
CA LEU A 256 -5.11 -20.77 2.69
C LEU A 256 -6.50 -20.85 2.05
N ARG A 257 -6.71 -21.83 1.15
CA ARG A 257 -7.98 -22.08 0.46
C ARG A 257 -9.04 -22.68 1.38
N ASP A 258 -8.65 -23.57 2.30
CA ASP A 258 -9.56 -24.14 3.31
C ASP A 258 -10.01 -23.09 4.33
N HIS A 259 -9.13 -22.14 4.70
CA HIS A 259 -9.50 -20.95 5.48
C HIS A 259 -10.52 -20.07 4.75
N MET A 260 -10.40 -19.91 3.44
CA MET A 260 -11.36 -19.17 2.61
C MET A 260 -12.69 -19.94 2.42
N ALA A 261 -12.65 -21.26 2.26
CA ALA A 261 -13.85 -22.10 2.10
C ALA A 261 -14.69 -22.15 3.39
N THR A 262 -14.04 -22.20 4.55
CA THR A 262 -14.70 -22.14 5.86
C THR A 262 -15.31 -20.76 6.16
N THR A 263 -14.75 -19.68 5.61
CA THR A 263 -15.33 -18.33 5.69
C THR A 263 -16.46 -18.10 4.68
N LEU A 264 -16.39 -18.67 3.47
CA LEU A 264 -17.42 -18.48 2.43
C LEU A 264 -18.68 -19.37 2.63
N GLY A 265 -18.55 -20.52 3.30
CA GLY A 265 -19.67 -21.45 3.54
C GLY A 265 -20.79 -20.92 4.46
N LYS A 266 -20.61 -19.76 5.10
CA LYS A 266 -21.58 -19.14 6.02
C LYS A 266 -22.34 -17.93 5.44
N THR A 267 -22.06 -17.51 4.21
CA THR A 267 -22.70 -16.33 3.59
C THR A 267 -23.42 -16.69 2.29
N LYS A 268 -24.58 -17.37 2.40
CA LYS A 268 -25.48 -17.56 1.25
C LYS A 268 -26.63 -16.55 1.35
N GLY A 269 -26.48 -15.42 0.64
CA GLY A 269 -27.57 -14.47 0.39
C GLY A 269 -27.27 -13.02 0.74
N LEU A 270 -26.37 -12.35 0.02
CA LEU A 270 -26.43 -10.90 -0.24
C LEU A 270 -25.51 -10.55 -1.41
N THR A 271 -26.00 -9.74 -2.36
CA THR A 271 -25.24 -9.24 -3.50
C THR A 271 -24.29 -8.13 -3.05
N SER A 272 -23.14 -8.51 -2.49
CA SER A 272 -22.06 -7.60 -2.08
C SER A 272 -20.75 -8.39 -2.03
N PRO A 273 -19.58 -7.78 -2.34
CA PRO A 273 -18.28 -8.48 -2.25
C PRO A 273 -18.05 -9.02 -0.83
N PRO A 274 -17.29 -10.11 -0.65
CA PRO A 274 -17.32 -10.92 0.56
C PRO A 274 -16.58 -10.22 1.71
N THR A 275 -17.27 -9.39 2.48
CA THR A 275 -16.65 -8.66 3.60
C THR A 275 -17.48 -8.83 4.87
N SER A 276 -17.50 -10.05 5.41
CA SER A 276 -17.64 -10.31 6.85
C SER A 276 -17.62 -11.82 7.09
N ASN A 277 -16.64 -12.34 7.85
CA ASN A 277 -16.82 -13.53 8.68
C ASN A 277 -15.72 -13.70 9.75
N PRO A 278 -15.93 -14.55 10.78
CA PRO A 278 -15.54 -14.26 12.16
C PRO A 278 -14.14 -14.73 12.55
N ARG A 279 -13.61 -14.02 13.56
CA ARG A 279 -12.37 -14.23 14.32
C ARG A 279 -11.94 -15.70 14.42
N SER A 280 -10.70 -15.98 14.03
CA SER A 280 -9.93 -17.14 14.49
C SER A 280 -8.66 -16.66 15.18
N SER A 281 -8.61 -16.86 16.49
CA SER A 281 -7.47 -16.54 17.34
C SER A 281 -6.20 -17.29 16.91
N ALA A 282 -5.32 -16.62 16.18
CA ALA A 282 -3.90 -16.99 16.12
C ALA A 282 -3.16 -16.29 17.27
N SER A 283 -3.47 -16.67 18.51
CA SER A 283 -2.63 -16.30 19.64
C SER A 283 -1.40 -17.20 19.65
N ALA A 284 -0.32 -16.72 19.02
CA ALA A 284 1.00 -17.31 19.15
C ALA A 284 2.06 -16.20 19.12
N LEU A 285 2.25 -15.54 20.28
CA LEU A 285 3.54 -15.15 20.85
C LEU A 285 3.26 -14.25 22.07
N GLY A 286 3.26 -14.88 23.24
CA GLY A 286 3.19 -14.19 24.52
C GLY A 286 4.51 -13.46 24.80
N GLY A 287 4.42 -12.17 25.04
CA GLY A 287 5.49 -11.34 25.59
C GLY A 287 4.87 -10.15 26.35
N LYS A 288 5.09 -10.09 27.66
CA LYS A 288 4.64 -9.00 28.53
C LYS A 288 5.37 -7.69 28.17
N GLY A 289 4.61 -6.62 27.97
CA GLY A 289 5.09 -5.23 28.05
C GLY A 289 5.59 -4.66 26.71
N GLY A 290 4.72 -3.87 26.06
CA GLY A 290 4.96 -3.28 24.74
C GLY A 290 4.32 -4.13 23.64
N MET A 291 3.50 -3.52 22.78
CA MET A 291 2.86 -4.21 21.65
C MET A 291 3.94 -4.89 20.80
N PRO A 292 4.01 -6.24 20.72
CA PRO A 292 4.90 -6.88 19.77
C PRO A 292 4.34 -6.58 18.38
N ALA A 293 5.07 -5.79 17.58
CA ALA A 293 4.70 -5.57 16.19
C ALA A 293 4.68 -6.92 15.48
N LEU A 294 3.53 -7.32 14.93
CA LEU A 294 3.44 -8.50 14.09
C LEU A 294 4.42 -8.31 12.91
N VAL A 295 5.48 -9.10 12.89
CA VAL A 295 6.45 -9.07 11.80
C VAL A 295 5.85 -9.81 10.62
N LEU A 296 5.37 -9.06 9.63
CA LEU A 296 4.84 -9.60 8.39
C LEU A 296 5.97 -9.88 7.40
N ALA A 297 5.87 -11.03 6.72
CA ALA A 297 6.79 -11.38 5.65
C ALA A 297 6.71 -10.37 4.49
N PRO A 298 7.81 -10.13 3.75
CA PRO A 298 7.83 -9.17 2.65
C PRO A 298 6.68 -9.33 1.65
N PRO A 299 6.28 -10.56 1.23
CA PRO A 299 5.16 -10.71 0.32
C PRO A 299 3.86 -10.09 0.82
N VAL A 300 3.54 -10.29 2.10
CA VAL A 300 2.33 -9.74 2.72
C VAL A 300 2.36 -8.22 2.71
N THR A 301 3.50 -7.63 3.05
CA THR A 301 3.70 -6.17 3.07
C THR A 301 3.55 -5.57 1.67
N MET A 302 4.16 -6.18 0.66
CA MET A 302 4.10 -5.71 -0.73
C MET A 302 2.70 -5.81 -1.32
N ASN A 303 2.03 -6.95 -1.14
CA ASN A 303 0.66 -7.12 -1.60
C ASN A 303 -0.30 -6.16 -0.88
N SER A 304 -0.08 -5.92 0.41
CA SER A 304 -0.89 -4.98 1.19
C SER A 304 -0.71 -3.55 0.69
N LEU A 305 0.52 -3.14 0.36
CA LEU A 305 0.79 -1.82 -0.22
C LEU A 305 0.13 -1.63 -1.61
N ASP A 306 0.16 -2.67 -2.44
CA ASP A 306 -0.55 -2.68 -3.72
C ASP A 306 -2.08 -2.58 -3.52
N ALA A 307 -2.63 -3.38 -2.59
CA ALA A 307 -4.05 -3.33 -2.23
C ALA A 307 -4.47 -1.95 -1.67
N VAL A 308 -3.64 -1.30 -0.86
CA VAL A 308 -3.88 0.08 -0.37
C VAL A 308 -4.03 1.05 -1.56
N GLY A 309 -3.16 0.95 -2.57
CA GLY A 309 -3.27 1.77 -3.78
C GLY A 309 -4.58 1.56 -4.53
N GLN A 310 -5.01 0.30 -4.67
CA GLN A 310 -6.28 -0.05 -5.33
C GLN A 310 -7.50 0.42 -4.52
N TYR A 311 -7.49 0.22 -3.20
CA TYR A 311 -8.58 0.64 -2.32
C TYR A 311 -8.70 2.16 -2.23
N LEU A 312 -7.59 2.90 -2.25
CA LEU A 312 -7.62 4.38 -2.35
C LEU A 312 -8.31 4.84 -3.64
N ALA A 313 -7.95 4.25 -4.78
CA ALA A 313 -8.58 4.59 -6.06
C ALA A 313 -10.09 4.29 -6.05
N GLN A 314 -10.49 3.14 -5.51
CA GLN A 314 -11.91 2.77 -5.36
C GLN A 314 -12.66 3.72 -4.42
N LEU A 315 -12.05 4.08 -3.29
CA LEU A 315 -12.62 5.00 -2.31
C LEU A 315 -12.83 6.39 -2.90
N GLN A 316 -11.84 6.90 -3.62
CA GLN A 316 -11.91 8.18 -4.32
C GLN A 316 -13.03 8.17 -5.37
N ALA A 317 -13.08 7.16 -6.23
CA ALA A 317 -14.13 7.04 -7.25
C ALA A 317 -15.54 6.97 -6.64
N SER A 318 -15.69 6.22 -5.54
CA SER A 318 -16.95 6.12 -4.79
C SER A 318 -17.39 7.48 -4.23
N PHE A 319 -16.46 8.24 -3.63
CA PHE A 319 -16.78 9.55 -3.08
C PHE A 319 -17.05 10.58 -4.16
N GLU A 320 -16.28 10.62 -5.26
CA GLU A 320 -16.53 11.51 -6.39
C GLU A 320 -17.93 11.31 -6.99
N ALA A 321 -18.38 10.06 -7.11
CA ALA A 321 -19.73 9.74 -7.56
C ALA A 321 -20.82 10.28 -6.61
N GLN A 322 -20.64 10.11 -5.29
CA GLN A 322 -21.58 10.62 -4.28
C GLN A 322 -21.54 12.16 -4.15
N VAL A 323 -20.39 12.76 -4.36
CA VAL A 323 -20.21 14.22 -4.36
C VAL A 323 -20.96 14.84 -5.53
N ALA A 324 -20.83 14.27 -6.74
CA ALA A 324 -21.54 14.73 -7.92
C ALA A 324 -23.07 14.73 -7.75
N SER A 325 -23.62 13.75 -7.01
CA SER A 325 -25.06 13.72 -6.72
C SER A 325 -25.51 14.69 -5.62
N THR A 326 -24.62 15.00 -4.65
CA THR A 326 -25.00 15.66 -3.41
C THR A 326 -24.64 17.16 -3.36
N PHE A 327 -23.61 17.56 -4.10
CA PHE A 327 -22.99 18.89 -4.08
C PHE A 327 -22.69 19.40 -5.51
N PRO A 328 -23.68 19.95 -6.25
CA PRO A 328 -23.48 20.42 -7.62
C PRO A 328 -22.62 21.70 -7.74
N ASP A 329 -22.56 22.54 -6.70
CA ASP A 329 -21.94 23.86 -6.77
C ASP A 329 -20.52 23.95 -6.16
N GLN A 330 -20.18 23.09 -5.19
CA GLN A 330 -18.86 23.09 -4.52
C GLN A 330 -18.50 21.68 -4.01
N PRO A 331 -17.77 20.86 -4.78
CA PRO A 331 -17.49 19.47 -4.43
C PRO A 331 -16.36 19.35 -3.40
N PRO A 332 -16.55 18.65 -2.27
CA PRO A 332 -15.43 18.26 -1.41
C PRO A 332 -14.52 17.28 -2.17
N ARG A 333 -13.20 17.42 -2.02
CA ARG A 333 -12.20 16.55 -2.68
C ARG A 333 -11.36 15.83 -1.63
N LEU A 334 -11.06 14.56 -1.90
CA LEU A 334 -10.09 13.79 -1.13
C LEU A 334 -8.67 14.16 -1.60
N GLU A 335 -7.74 14.30 -0.67
CA GLU A 335 -6.33 14.57 -0.98
C GLU A 335 -5.65 13.37 -1.67
N GLU A 336 -4.77 13.65 -2.63
CA GLU A 336 -4.07 12.63 -3.41
C GLU A 336 -2.96 11.97 -2.58
N THR A 337 -3.27 10.83 -1.96
CA THR A 337 -2.36 10.08 -1.07
C THR A 337 -1.74 8.84 -1.74
N ALA A 338 -2.21 8.46 -2.93
CA ALA A 338 -1.83 7.20 -3.58
C ALA A 338 -0.37 7.17 -4.07
N SER A 339 0.20 8.31 -4.45
CA SER A 339 1.56 8.42 -4.98
C SER A 339 2.62 8.03 -3.94
N GLU A 340 2.39 8.37 -2.66
CA GLU A 340 3.29 8.03 -1.55
C GLU A 340 3.34 6.52 -1.30
N PHE A 341 2.19 5.84 -1.30
CA PHE A 341 2.13 4.39 -1.14
C PHE A 341 2.80 3.65 -2.30
N LYS A 342 2.65 4.16 -3.54
CA LYS A 342 3.35 3.62 -4.70
C LYS A 342 4.87 3.78 -4.57
N ALA A 343 5.36 4.94 -4.13
CA ALA A 343 6.77 5.16 -3.88
C ALA A 343 7.32 4.24 -2.76
N LEU A 344 6.52 4.04 -1.70
CA LEU A 344 6.86 3.13 -0.61
C LEU A 344 6.91 1.66 -1.07
N LEU A 345 6.00 1.24 -1.95
CA LEU A 345 6.02 -0.09 -2.57
C LEU A 345 7.30 -0.29 -3.39
N LEU A 346 7.66 0.67 -4.24
CA LEU A 346 8.92 0.62 -5.00
C LEU A 346 10.14 0.52 -4.08
N THR A 347 10.18 1.32 -3.02
CA THR A 347 11.26 1.26 -2.02
C THR A 347 11.33 -0.12 -1.34
N CYS A 348 10.18 -0.75 -1.11
CA CYS A 348 10.11 -2.11 -0.57
C CYS A 348 10.65 -3.14 -1.57
N HIS A 349 10.29 -3.04 -2.86
CA HIS A 349 10.88 -3.87 -3.91
C HIS A 349 12.41 -3.75 -3.91
N ASP A 350 12.93 -2.53 -3.97
CA ASP A 350 14.38 -2.27 -4.05
C ASP A 350 15.10 -2.83 -2.84
N SER A 351 14.54 -2.65 -1.64
CA SER A 351 15.12 -3.18 -0.40
C SER A 351 15.15 -4.72 -0.40
N VAL A 352 14.08 -5.39 -0.85
CA VAL A 352 14.06 -6.87 -0.93
C VAL A 352 15.06 -7.37 -1.97
N VAL A 353 15.17 -6.70 -3.13
CA VAL A 353 16.15 -7.08 -4.16
C VAL A 353 17.56 -6.89 -3.63
N MET A 354 17.92 -5.68 -3.15
CA MET A 354 19.29 -5.33 -2.76
C MET A 354 19.76 -6.02 -1.48
N ASP A 355 18.88 -6.18 -0.48
CA ASP A 355 19.30 -6.67 0.84
C ASP A 355 19.15 -8.19 0.99
N LEU A 356 18.25 -8.83 0.24
CA LEU A 356 17.94 -10.26 0.42
C LEU A 356 18.30 -11.12 -0.79
N LEU A 357 17.91 -10.70 -2.00
CA LEU A 357 18.08 -11.53 -3.21
C LEU A 357 19.46 -11.35 -3.82
N GLN A 358 19.90 -10.10 -4.02
CA GLN A 358 21.16 -9.75 -4.64
C GLN A 358 22.38 -10.36 -3.91
N PRO A 359 22.47 -10.36 -2.56
CA PRO A 359 23.61 -10.95 -1.87
C PRO A 359 23.67 -12.48 -2.04
N LYS A 360 22.51 -13.16 -2.03
CA LYS A 360 22.42 -14.62 -2.25
C LYS A 360 22.87 -15.01 -3.65
N VAL A 361 22.38 -14.27 -4.65
CA VAL A 361 22.74 -14.49 -6.05
C VAL A 361 24.23 -14.19 -6.25
N SER A 362 24.73 -13.08 -5.72
CA SER A 362 26.13 -12.67 -5.86
C SER A 362 27.11 -13.62 -5.16
N ALA A 363 26.76 -14.12 -3.97
CA ALA A 363 27.55 -15.11 -3.23
C ALA A 363 27.72 -16.43 -3.99
N THR A 364 26.82 -16.73 -4.91
CA THR A 364 26.90 -17.91 -5.78
C THR A 364 27.55 -17.58 -7.12
N ALA A 365 27.15 -16.47 -7.76
CA ALA A 365 27.62 -16.06 -9.08
C ALA A 365 29.12 -15.74 -9.10
N ALA A 366 29.63 -14.96 -8.14
CA ALA A 366 31.03 -14.53 -8.11
C ALA A 366 32.05 -15.70 -8.02
N PRO A 367 31.93 -16.66 -7.09
CA PRO A 367 32.87 -17.79 -7.04
C PRO A 367 32.72 -18.74 -8.22
N LEU A 368 31.50 -18.92 -8.76
CA LEU A 368 31.28 -19.74 -9.96
C LEU A 368 31.97 -19.11 -11.17
N PHE A 369 31.67 -17.84 -11.46
CA PHE A 369 32.24 -17.14 -12.60
C PHE A 369 33.77 -17.04 -12.50
N LYS A 370 34.31 -16.85 -11.29
CA LYS A 370 35.76 -16.84 -11.07
C LYS A 370 36.42 -18.16 -11.48
N ARG A 371 35.78 -19.31 -11.30
CA ARG A 371 36.32 -20.64 -11.65
C ARG A 371 36.26 -20.96 -13.14
N VAL A 372 35.34 -20.34 -13.89
CA VAL A 372 35.18 -20.60 -15.32
C VAL A 372 36.31 -19.95 -16.13
N SER A 373 36.89 -20.69 -17.07
CA SER A 373 37.80 -20.15 -18.09
C SER A 373 37.02 -19.88 -19.37
N TYR A 374 37.29 -18.77 -20.03
CA TYR A 374 36.79 -18.47 -21.38
C TYR A 374 37.92 -18.48 -22.43
N ASP A 375 39.10 -18.95 -22.05
CA ASP A 375 40.08 -19.47 -22.99
C ASP A 375 39.87 -20.99 -23.06
N LEU A 376 39.14 -21.43 -24.08
CA LEU A 376 38.62 -22.78 -24.25
C LEU A 376 39.29 -23.49 -25.44
N SER A 377 39.57 -24.79 -25.29
CA SER A 377 39.83 -25.69 -26.42
C SER A 377 38.54 -26.30 -26.98
N ASP A 378 38.58 -26.88 -28.18
CA ASP A 378 37.42 -27.56 -28.80
C ASP A 378 36.83 -28.65 -27.91
N ASP A 379 37.68 -29.45 -27.25
CA ASP A 379 37.25 -30.50 -26.32
C ASP A 379 36.53 -29.92 -25.09
N GLN A 380 37.04 -28.79 -24.54
CA GLN A 380 36.43 -28.11 -23.40
C GLN A 380 35.12 -27.44 -23.77
N PHE A 381 35.04 -26.82 -24.95
CA PHE A 381 33.81 -26.24 -25.47
C PHE A 381 32.73 -27.32 -25.65
N THR A 382 33.06 -28.44 -26.28
CA THR A 382 32.15 -29.58 -26.46
C THR A 382 31.69 -30.16 -25.12
N PHE A 383 32.59 -30.25 -24.12
CA PHE A 383 32.21 -30.69 -22.78
C PHE A 383 31.25 -29.71 -22.09
N ASN A 384 31.49 -28.40 -22.23
CA ASN A 384 30.64 -27.34 -21.68
C ASN A 384 29.28 -27.26 -22.37
N GLU A 385 29.14 -27.75 -23.60
CA GLU A 385 27.84 -27.82 -24.27
C GLU A 385 26.85 -28.73 -23.54
N ALA A 386 27.35 -29.85 -23.00
CA ALA A 386 26.57 -30.79 -22.19
C ALA A 386 26.54 -30.41 -20.70
N ASN A 387 27.61 -29.79 -20.19
CA ASN A 387 27.79 -29.45 -18.78
C ASN A 387 28.10 -27.96 -18.60
N ASP A 388 27.07 -27.13 -18.72
CA ASP A 388 27.21 -25.68 -18.58
C ASP A 388 27.75 -25.30 -17.18
N PRO A 389 28.92 -24.64 -17.08
CA PRO A 389 29.61 -24.46 -15.81
C PRO A 389 29.10 -23.27 -14.98
N PHE A 390 28.23 -22.43 -15.55
CA PHE A 390 27.83 -21.15 -14.95
C PHE A 390 26.32 -20.88 -15.00
N ALA A 391 25.75 -20.68 -16.20
CA ALA A 391 24.40 -20.16 -16.37
C ALA A 391 23.32 -21.06 -15.74
N HIS A 392 23.41 -22.38 -15.89
CA HIS A 392 22.42 -23.31 -15.34
C HIS A 392 22.41 -23.32 -13.81
N VAL A 393 23.59 -23.32 -13.18
CA VAL A 393 23.70 -23.26 -11.72
C VAL A 393 23.15 -21.93 -11.21
N LEU A 394 23.49 -20.83 -11.86
CA LEU A 394 22.98 -19.50 -11.51
C LEU A 394 21.45 -19.42 -11.63
N VAL A 395 20.89 -19.93 -12.74
CA VAL A 395 19.44 -20.02 -12.96
C VAL A 395 18.75 -20.83 -11.86
N GLN A 396 19.32 -21.97 -11.47
CA GLN A 396 18.78 -22.79 -10.37
C GLN A 396 18.80 -22.03 -9.03
N THR A 397 19.89 -21.33 -8.72
CA THR A 397 20.00 -20.52 -7.50
C THR A 397 18.98 -19.39 -7.48
N VAL A 398 18.81 -18.68 -8.59
CA VAL A 398 17.79 -17.62 -8.72
C VAL A 398 16.40 -18.22 -8.56
N ALA A 399 16.10 -19.33 -9.24
CA ALA A 399 14.80 -19.99 -9.16
C ALA A 399 14.45 -20.40 -7.72
N ALA A 400 15.40 -21.02 -7.01
CA ALA A 400 15.21 -21.42 -5.60
C ALA A 400 15.07 -20.22 -4.66
N SER A 401 15.78 -19.11 -4.94
CA SER A 401 15.73 -17.92 -4.09
C SER A 401 14.40 -17.18 -4.20
N VAL A 402 13.75 -17.25 -5.38
CA VAL A 402 12.53 -16.49 -5.68
C VAL A 402 11.25 -17.36 -5.58
N GLU A 403 11.38 -18.68 -5.52
CA GLU A 403 10.25 -19.62 -5.33
C GLU A 403 9.30 -19.24 -4.17
N PRO A 404 9.78 -18.88 -2.97
CA PRO A 404 8.88 -18.49 -1.86
C PRO A 404 8.04 -17.24 -2.16
N PHE A 405 8.55 -16.35 -3.01
CA PHE A 405 7.85 -15.13 -3.42
C PHE A 405 6.82 -15.44 -4.51
N GLY A 406 7.10 -16.37 -5.42
CA GLY A 406 6.17 -16.75 -6.49
C GLY A 406 4.87 -17.37 -5.97
N ALA A 407 4.93 -18.07 -4.84
CA ALA A 407 3.75 -18.66 -4.21
C ALA A 407 2.83 -17.63 -3.53
N HIS A 408 3.36 -16.47 -3.13
CA HIS A 408 2.68 -15.56 -2.21
C HIS A 408 2.59 -14.10 -2.67
N LEU A 409 3.30 -13.69 -3.73
CA LEU A 409 3.12 -12.37 -4.32
C LEU A 409 2.00 -12.37 -5.35
N SER A 410 1.33 -11.23 -5.49
CA SER A 410 0.52 -10.96 -6.67
C SER A 410 1.39 -11.05 -7.93
N ARG A 411 0.79 -11.40 -9.07
CA ARG A 411 1.51 -11.50 -10.34
C ARG A 411 2.27 -10.22 -10.69
N ALA A 412 1.64 -9.05 -10.50
CA ALA A 412 2.25 -7.75 -10.77
C ALA A 412 3.49 -7.50 -9.88
N ASN A 413 3.37 -7.76 -8.57
CA ASN A 413 4.48 -7.61 -7.64
C ASN A 413 5.60 -8.62 -7.90
N PHE A 414 5.26 -9.86 -8.27
CA PHE A 414 6.26 -10.87 -8.60
C PHE A 414 7.08 -10.48 -9.84
N VAL A 415 6.43 -9.98 -10.90
CA VAL A 415 7.12 -9.51 -12.11
C VAL A 415 8.05 -8.35 -11.80
N MET A 416 7.59 -7.33 -11.05
CA MET A 416 8.46 -6.20 -10.66
C MET A 416 9.65 -6.65 -9.80
N LEU A 417 9.44 -7.57 -8.86
CA LEU A 417 10.54 -8.13 -8.07
C LEU A 417 11.55 -8.87 -8.96
N MET A 418 11.06 -9.71 -9.88
CA MET A 418 11.90 -10.47 -10.80
C MET A 418 12.67 -9.58 -11.78
N GLU A 419 12.09 -8.47 -12.24
CA GLU A 419 12.79 -7.48 -13.06
C GLU A 419 13.97 -6.85 -12.31
N GLY A 420 13.79 -6.47 -11.05
CA GLY A 420 14.87 -5.94 -10.23
C GLY A 420 15.98 -6.97 -9.99
N VAL A 421 15.63 -8.24 -9.78
CA VAL A 421 16.62 -9.33 -9.71
C VAL A 421 17.34 -9.50 -11.05
N ALA A 422 16.62 -9.44 -12.17
CA ALA A 422 17.20 -9.56 -13.51
C ALA A 422 18.23 -8.46 -13.78
N GLU A 423 17.93 -7.22 -13.38
CA GLU A 423 18.84 -6.07 -13.48
C GLU A 423 20.08 -6.29 -12.62
N GLY A 424 19.91 -6.67 -11.36
CA GLY A 424 21.03 -6.99 -10.48
C GLY A 424 21.91 -8.14 -10.97
N VAL A 425 21.33 -9.18 -11.60
CA VAL A 425 22.10 -10.27 -12.23
C VAL A 425 22.83 -9.77 -13.47
N ALA A 426 22.16 -8.98 -14.32
CA ALA A 426 22.75 -8.46 -15.54
C ALA A 426 23.98 -7.59 -15.24
N ASP A 427 23.86 -6.68 -14.28
CA ASP A 427 24.95 -5.80 -13.84
C ASP A 427 26.11 -6.58 -13.20
N ALA A 428 25.79 -7.57 -12.36
CA ALA A 428 26.80 -8.41 -11.73
C ALA A 428 27.60 -9.20 -12.77
N VAL A 429 26.92 -9.77 -13.77
CA VAL A 429 27.58 -10.50 -14.87
C VAL A 429 28.42 -9.56 -15.72
N ASP A 430 27.91 -8.37 -16.09
CA ASP A 430 28.67 -7.42 -16.91
C ASP A 430 29.95 -6.93 -16.22
N ALA A 431 29.86 -6.70 -14.90
CA ALA A 431 31.01 -6.36 -14.07
C ALA A 431 32.05 -7.51 -14.03
N MET A 432 31.60 -8.76 -13.94
CA MET A 432 32.49 -9.92 -13.90
C MET A 432 33.15 -10.21 -15.25
N ILE A 433 32.50 -9.93 -16.39
CA ILE A 433 33.06 -10.13 -17.73
C ILE A 433 34.39 -9.39 -17.89
N GLY A 434 34.51 -8.18 -17.35
CA GLY A 434 35.75 -7.39 -17.42
C GLY A 434 36.96 -8.01 -16.70
N THR A 435 36.75 -9.05 -15.90
CA THR A 435 37.83 -9.76 -15.17
C THR A 435 38.39 -10.97 -15.92
N LYS A 436 37.84 -11.28 -17.10
CA LYS A 436 38.15 -12.47 -17.89
C LYS A 436 38.78 -12.11 -19.24
N THR A 437 39.52 -13.06 -19.78
CA THR A 437 40.03 -13.04 -21.15
C THR A 437 39.26 -14.07 -21.97
N PHE A 438 39.07 -13.80 -23.26
CA PHE A 438 38.22 -14.60 -24.15
C PHE A 438 38.97 -14.96 -25.43
N ASN A 439 38.78 -16.19 -25.90
CA ASN A 439 39.01 -16.54 -27.30
C ASN A 439 37.63 -16.64 -28.03
N GLN A 440 37.62 -16.92 -29.34
CA GLN A 440 36.35 -17.01 -30.10
C GLN A 440 35.36 -18.03 -29.49
N LEU A 441 35.84 -19.21 -29.07
CA LEU A 441 35.00 -20.24 -28.46
C LEU A 441 34.44 -19.80 -27.10
N GLY A 442 35.23 -19.09 -26.30
CA GLY A 442 34.80 -18.48 -25.04
C GLY A 442 33.75 -17.39 -25.24
N ALA A 443 33.88 -16.58 -26.29
CA ALA A 443 32.87 -15.59 -26.66
C ALA A 443 31.55 -16.25 -27.07
N MET A 444 31.60 -17.36 -27.81
CA MET A 444 30.42 -18.14 -28.17
C MET A 444 29.76 -18.78 -26.93
N GLN A 445 30.57 -19.30 -25.99
CA GLN A 445 30.08 -19.85 -24.73
C GLN A 445 29.37 -18.77 -23.90
N LEU A 446 29.97 -17.59 -23.74
CA LEU A 446 29.34 -16.47 -23.03
C LEU A 446 28.02 -16.05 -23.68
N ASP A 447 27.95 -15.99 -25.02
CA ASP A 447 26.71 -15.65 -25.73
C ASP A 447 25.60 -16.70 -25.50
N LYS A 448 25.94 -17.99 -25.46
CA LYS A 448 25.01 -19.05 -25.08
C LYS A 448 24.52 -18.85 -23.63
N GLU A 449 25.41 -18.57 -22.70
CA GLU A 449 25.07 -18.33 -21.29
C GLU A 449 24.16 -17.11 -21.10
N VAL A 450 24.46 -15.99 -21.78
CA VAL A 450 23.61 -14.78 -21.80
C VAL A 450 22.23 -15.10 -22.36
N ARG A 451 22.13 -15.94 -23.40
CA ARG A 451 20.84 -16.40 -23.95
C ARG A 451 20.06 -17.26 -22.95
N VAL A 452 20.71 -18.17 -22.23
CA VAL A 452 20.09 -19.00 -21.19
C VAL A 452 19.57 -18.15 -20.03
N LEU A 453 20.38 -17.19 -19.55
CA LEU A 453 19.97 -16.26 -18.49
C LEU A 453 18.77 -15.42 -18.94
N ALA A 454 18.84 -14.81 -20.12
CA ALA A 454 17.74 -14.02 -20.66
C ALA A 454 16.46 -14.84 -20.81
N ALA A 455 16.53 -16.08 -21.30
CA ALA A 455 15.36 -16.95 -21.42
C ALA A 455 14.70 -17.24 -20.07
N CYS A 456 15.49 -17.59 -19.04
CA CYS A 456 14.97 -17.86 -17.70
C CYS A 456 14.21 -16.67 -17.10
N PHE A 457 14.76 -15.46 -17.20
CA PHE A 457 14.09 -14.26 -16.71
C PHE A 457 12.92 -13.85 -17.61
N GLY A 458 13.00 -14.08 -18.92
CA GLY A 458 11.89 -13.85 -19.86
C GLY A 458 10.65 -14.67 -19.50
N ASP A 459 10.84 -15.96 -19.22
CA ASP A 459 9.75 -16.86 -18.81
C ASP A 459 9.13 -16.45 -17.46
N LYS A 460 9.97 -16.13 -16.46
CA LYS A 460 9.51 -15.74 -15.12
C LYS A 460 8.89 -14.34 -15.06
N CYS A 461 9.32 -13.41 -15.91
CA CYS A 461 8.76 -12.05 -16.02
C CYS A 461 7.62 -11.95 -17.04
N HIS A 462 7.17 -13.06 -17.63
CA HIS A 462 6.17 -13.08 -18.71
C HIS A 462 6.53 -12.16 -19.90
N HIS A 463 7.81 -12.06 -20.24
CA HIS A 463 8.30 -11.21 -21.33
C HIS A 463 7.84 -9.74 -21.18
N SER A 464 7.95 -9.19 -19.98
CA SER A 464 7.73 -7.77 -19.74
C SER A 464 8.52 -6.91 -20.75
N PRO A 465 7.97 -5.76 -21.21
CA PRO A 465 8.70 -4.85 -22.11
C PRO A 465 10.05 -4.39 -21.55
N ARG A 466 10.24 -4.40 -20.22
CA ARG A 466 11.52 -4.04 -19.59
C ARG A 466 12.60 -5.10 -19.79
N HIS A 467 12.22 -6.36 -20.00
CA HIS A 467 13.14 -7.49 -20.11
C HIS A 467 14.23 -7.29 -21.17
N ASP A 468 13.83 -6.86 -22.37
CA ASP A 468 14.79 -6.64 -23.46
C ASP A 468 15.74 -5.48 -23.17
N HIS A 469 15.26 -4.44 -22.47
CA HIS A 469 16.12 -3.34 -22.03
C HIS A 469 17.12 -3.77 -20.96
N THR A 470 16.73 -4.66 -20.04
CA THR A 470 17.59 -5.16 -18.95
C THR A 470 18.76 -6.00 -19.48
N PHE A 471 18.51 -6.92 -20.41
CA PHE A 471 19.56 -7.77 -20.98
C PHE A 471 20.28 -7.17 -22.20
N ALA A 472 19.85 -6.01 -22.71
CA ALA A 472 20.48 -5.38 -23.87
C ALA A 472 21.99 -5.13 -23.70
N PRO A 473 22.51 -4.60 -22.57
CA PRO A 473 23.96 -4.41 -22.40
C PRO A 473 24.73 -5.73 -22.52
N LEU A 474 24.29 -6.79 -21.85
CA LEU A 474 24.93 -8.10 -21.92
C LEU A 474 24.90 -8.71 -23.33
N ARG A 475 23.76 -8.59 -24.03
CA ARG A 475 23.63 -9.06 -25.42
C ARG A 475 24.57 -8.29 -26.36
N GLN A 476 24.70 -6.97 -26.17
CA GLN A 476 25.63 -6.13 -26.93
C GLN A 476 27.09 -6.48 -26.58
N THR A 477 27.40 -6.75 -25.32
CA THR A 477 28.73 -7.22 -24.88
C THR A 477 29.09 -8.55 -25.54
N ALA A 478 28.16 -9.51 -25.54
CA ALA A 478 28.34 -10.78 -26.23
C ALA A 478 28.52 -10.61 -27.74
N LEU A 479 27.78 -9.69 -28.37
CA LEU A 479 27.92 -9.38 -29.80
C LEU A 479 29.31 -8.84 -30.14
N VAL A 480 29.82 -7.87 -29.37
CA VAL A 480 31.17 -7.31 -29.56
C VAL A 480 32.24 -8.38 -29.39
N LEU A 481 32.10 -9.23 -28.37
CA LEU A 481 33.07 -10.30 -28.10
C LEU A 481 33.05 -11.40 -29.16
N ASN A 482 31.95 -11.60 -29.90
CA ASN A 482 31.84 -12.64 -30.94
C ASN A 482 32.27 -12.20 -32.34
N VAL A 483 32.72 -10.96 -32.50
CA VAL A 483 33.22 -10.48 -33.77
C VAL A 483 34.47 -11.26 -34.22
N ASP A 484 34.57 -11.55 -35.52
CA ASP A 484 35.69 -12.28 -36.12
C ASP A 484 36.94 -11.41 -36.26
N SER A 485 36.79 -10.15 -36.69
CA SER A 485 37.89 -9.19 -36.84
C SER A 485 37.61 -7.83 -36.22
N PRO A 486 38.61 -7.09 -35.71
CA PRO A 486 38.37 -5.79 -35.07
C PRO A 486 37.62 -4.76 -35.92
N GLU A 487 37.68 -4.87 -37.25
CA GLU A 487 37.01 -3.95 -38.18
C GLU A 487 35.49 -4.19 -38.24
N ASP A 488 35.01 -5.42 -38.06
CA ASP A 488 33.57 -5.75 -38.18
C ASP A 488 32.75 -5.13 -37.02
N VAL A 489 33.41 -4.71 -35.93
CA VAL A 489 32.77 -3.99 -34.83
C VAL A 489 32.10 -2.70 -35.32
N VAL A 490 32.64 -2.06 -36.36
CA VAL A 490 32.06 -0.83 -36.95
C VAL A 490 30.69 -1.10 -37.57
N GLU A 491 30.46 -2.32 -38.07
CA GLU A 491 29.17 -2.67 -38.69
C GLU A 491 28.07 -2.87 -37.65
N ILE A 492 28.41 -3.36 -36.45
CA ILE A 492 27.45 -3.64 -35.37
C ILE A 492 27.24 -2.46 -34.43
N PHE A 493 28.26 -1.61 -34.26
CA PHE A 493 28.22 -0.50 -33.32
C PHE A 493 27.10 0.49 -33.67
N GLY A 494 26.28 0.85 -32.68
CA GLY A 494 25.17 1.78 -32.87
C GLY A 494 23.89 1.18 -33.47
N ARG A 495 23.89 -0.10 -33.89
CA ARG A 495 22.67 -0.75 -34.39
C ARG A 495 21.76 -1.23 -33.25
N PRO A 496 20.43 -1.10 -33.40
CA PRO A 496 19.51 -1.62 -32.40
C PRO A 496 19.56 -3.15 -32.33
N THR A 497 19.57 -3.71 -31.12
CA THR A 497 19.56 -5.16 -30.87
C THR A 497 18.20 -5.55 -30.31
N LYS A 498 17.45 -6.42 -31.02
CA LYS A 498 16.08 -6.83 -30.63
C LYS A 498 15.16 -5.65 -30.30
N GLY A 499 15.23 -4.58 -31.09
CA GLY A 499 14.37 -3.39 -30.91
C GLY A 499 14.82 -2.42 -29.80
N VAL A 500 15.93 -2.70 -29.12
CA VAL A 500 16.53 -1.79 -28.12
C VAL A 500 17.72 -1.05 -28.73
N GLU A 501 17.80 0.26 -28.51
CA GLU A 501 18.92 1.09 -28.94
C GLU A 501 20.26 0.64 -28.33
N TRP A 502 21.35 0.98 -29.02
CA TRP A 502 22.70 0.67 -28.55
C TRP A 502 23.01 1.37 -27.23
N LYS A 503 23.47 0.63 -26.21
CA LYS A 503 23.71 1.13 -24.85
C LYS A 503 25.19 1.23 -24.48
N LEU A 504 26.07 0.48 -25.13
CA LEU A 504 27.49 0.47 -24.79
C LEU A 504 28.22 1.73 -25.29
N SER A 505 29.03 2.34 -24.43
CA SER A 505 29.88 3.46 -24.84
C SER A 505 31.02 2.98 -25.75
N LYS A 506 31.54 3.86 -26.60
CA LYS A 506 32.71 3.56 -27.45
C LYS A 506 33.91 3.05 -26.64
N GLN A 507 34.16 3.64 -25.47
CA GLN A 507 35.24 3.20 -24.57
C GLN A 507 35.02 1.76 -24.08
N ARG A 508 33.80 1.44 -23.63
CA ARG A 508 33.47 0.08 -23.18
C ARG A 508 33.64 -0.94 -24.31
N VAL A 509 33.29 -0.59 -25.54
CA VAL A 509 33.49 -1.48 -26.70
C VAL A 509 34.98 -1.74 -26.94
N VAL A 510 35.82 -0.71 -26.90
CA VAL A 510 37.29 -0.86 -27.00
C VAL A 510 37.84 -1.74 -25.87
N ASP A 511 37.40 -1.52 -24.63
CA ASP A 511 37.81 -2.33 -23.48
C ASP A 511 37.45 -3.81 -23.67
N LEU A 512 36.23 -4.10 -24.16
CA LEU A 512 35.79 -5.46 -24.46
C LEU A 512 36.63 -6.11 -25.56
N MET A 513 37.02 -5.37 -26.59
CA MET A 513 37.91 -5.89 -27.63
C MET A 513 39.30 -6.23 -27.10
N HIS A 514 39.81 -5.49 -26.11
CA HIS A 514 41.06 -5.84 -25.44
C HIS A 514 40.98 -7.10 -24.57
N LEU A 515 39.77 -7.59 -24.24
CA LEU A 515 39.61 -8.87 -23.55
C LEU A 515 39.79 -10.07 -24.47
N ARG A 516 39.74 -9.89 -25.81
CA ARG A 516 39.98 -10.95 -26.79
C ARG A 516 41.47 -11.20 -26.96
N VAL A 517 41.93 -12.41 -26.63
CA VAL A 517 43.36 -12.80 -26.71
C VAL A 517 43.88 -12.83 -28.15
N ASP A 518 42.97 -13.01 -29.11
CA ASP A 518 43.27 -13.09 -30.55
C ASP A 518 43.52 -11.70 -31.16
N PHE A 519 43.11 -10.62 -30.48
CA PHE A 519 43.18 -9.26 -30.99
C PHE A 519 44.41 -8.52 -30.47
N SER A 520 45.27 -8.07 -31.38
CA SER A 520 46.41 -7.23 -31.00
C SER A 520 45.96 -5.83 -30.58
N THR A 521 46.63 -5.24 -29.58
CA THR A 521 46.36 -3.86 -29.12
C THR A 521 46.44 -2.84 -30.26
N ALA A 522 47.36 -3.05 -31.21
CA ALA A 522 47.53 -2.18 -32.38
C ALA A 522 46.33 -2.28 -33.35
N ALA A 523 45.79 -3.48 -33.57
CA ALA A 523 44.63 -3.69 -34.43
C ALA A 523 43.38 -3.04 -33.82
N VAL A 524 43.15 -3.18 -32.51
CA VAL A 524 42.03 -2.53 -31.82
C VAL A 524 42.16 -0.99 -31.87
N ALA A 525 43.37 -0.44 -31.69
CA ALA A 525 43.60 1.00 -31.77
C ALA A 525 43.43 1.59 -33.19
N ALA A 526 43.56 0.77 -34.23
CA ALA A 526 43.39 1.18 -35.63
C ALA A 526 41.91 1.29 -36.04
N VAL A 527 40.98 0.72 -35.26
CA VAL A 527 39.54 0.72 -35.57
C VAL A 527 38.98 2.15 -35.50
N LYS A 528 38.35 2.59 -36.61
CA LYS A 528 37.68 3.88 -36.71
C LYS A 528 36.17 3.68 -36.63
N PHE A 529 35.65 3.84 -35.42
CA PHE A 529 34.21 3.90 -35.14
C PHE A 529 33.52 5.08 -35.80
#